data_AF-A0AAJ3Z3N9-F1
#
_entry.id   AF-A0AAJ3Z3N9-F1
#
_cell.length_a   1.000
_cell.length_b   1.000
_cell.length_c   1.000
_cell.angle_alpha   90.00
_cell.angle_beta   90.00
_cell.angle_gamma   90.00
#
_symmetry.space_group_name_H-M   'P 1'
#
loop_
_entity.id
_entity.type
_entity.pdbx_description
1 polymer ?
#
loop_
_entity_poly.entity_id
_entity_poly.type
_entity_poly.pdbx_seq_one_letter_code
_entity_poly.pdbx_strand_id
1 'polypeptide(L)'
;MIRKQISFSEPEKSPYGIAYLQKEMNARGAKMNETIEQIFAEHDAMRRQIADQDALVEKIFHRFKNTLDVIRVRTGYADKNAQINLELWNAFFMGNPLGATVLTNSYVAEPVRLAQEKVTNDIAQFKQRRDEQRNKQAAPSGDN
;
A
#
# COMPACT_ATOMS: atom_id res chain seq x y z
N MET A 1 -43.57 -32.51 -2.52
CA MET A 1 -42.33 -33.01 -3.16
C MET A 1 -42.40 -32.65 -4.65
N ILE A 2 -41.56 -31.73 -5.13
CA ILE A 2 -41.57 -31.31 -6.53
C ILE A 2 -40.56 -32.18 -7.28
N ARG A 3 -41.01 -33.03 -8.21
CA ARG A 3 -40.12 -33.79 -9.08
C ARG A 3 -39.78 -32.94 -10.30
N LYS A 4 -38.54 -32.47 -10.38
CA LYS A 4 -37.99 -31.84 -11.59
C LYS A 4 -37.01 -32.80 -12.24
N GLN A 5 -37.21 -33.09 -13.51
CA GLN A 5 -36.20 -33.79 -14.32
C GLN A 5 -35.14 -32.77 -14.73
N ILE A 6 -33.89 -33.04 -14.35
CA ILE A 6 -32.73 -32.27 -14.77
C ILE A 6 -31.99 -33.14 -15.79
N SER A 7 -31.92 -32.70 -17.04
CA SER A 7 -31.12 -33.34 -18.08
C SER A 7 -29.76 -32.68 -18.13
N PHE A 8 -28.70 -33.47 -17.95
CA PHE A 8 -27.32 -33.01 -18.16
C PHE A 8 -26.87 -33.35 -19.58
N SER A 9 -25.98 -32.53 -20.13
CA SER A 9 -25.31 -32.80 -21.40
C SER A 9 -24.54 -34.13 -21.34
N GLU A 10 -24.51 -34.85 -22.46
CA GLU A 10 -23.76 -36.11 -22.57
C GLU A 10 -22.27 -35.92 -22.28
N PRO A 11 -21.61 -36.94 -21.68
CA PRO A 11 -20.20 -36.87 -21.27
C PRO A 11 -19.22 -36.51 -22.40
N GLU A 12 -19.59 -36.79 -23.66
CA GLU A 12 -18.77 -36.48 -24.84
C GLU A 12 -18.72 -34.98 -25.17
N LYS A 13 -19.69 -34.19 -24.70
CA LYS A 13 -19.80 -32.75 -25.01
C LYS A 13 -19.28 -31.84 -23.91
N SER A 14 -19.18 -32.32 -22.67
CA SER A 14 -18.66 -31.53 -21.55
C SER A 14 -18.17 -32.45 -20.44
N PRO A 15 -16.94 -32.25 -19.91
CA PRO A 15 -16.47 -32.96 -18.71
C PRO A 15 -17.26 -32.55 -17.45
N TYR A 16 -18.02 -31.46 -17.52
CA TYR A 16 -18.89 -30.97 -16.46
C TYR A 16 -20.35 -31.33 -16.77
N GLY A 17 -20.93 -32.22 -15.96
CA GLY A 17 -22.22 -32.85 -16.18
C GLY A 17 -22.32 -34.16 -15.42
N ILE A 18 -22.80 -35.23 -16.06
CA ILE A 18 -22.96 -36.56 -15.43
C ILE A 18 -21.60 -37.13 -14.98
N ALA A 19 -20.54 -36.96 -15.77
CA ALA A 19 -19.21 -37.46 -15.45
C ALA A 19 -18.64 -36.84 -14.16
N TYR A 20 -18.79 -35.52 -14.00
CA TYR A 20 -18.38 -34.81 -12.78
C TYR A 20 -19.22 -35.23 -11.57
N LEU A 21 -20.54 -35.34 -11.73
CA LEU A 21 -21.44 -35.79 -10.66
C LEU A 21 -21.14 -37.22 -10.22
N GLN A 22 -20.90 -38.14 -11.16
CA GLN A 22 -20.55 -39.52 -10.86
C GLN A 22 -19.24 -39.60 -10.05
N LYS A 23 -18.25 -38.79 -10.41
CA LYS A 23 -16.97 -38.69 -9.69
C LYS A 23 -17.18 -38.19 -8.27
N GLU A 24 -17.94 -37.12 -8.08
CA GLU A 24 -18.21 -36.54 -6.75
C GLU A 24 -19.08 -37.46 -5.88
N MET A 25 -20.07 -38.13 -6.47
CA MET A 25 -20.87 -39.15 -5.78
C MET A 25 -20.00 -40.30 -5.27
N ASN A 26 -19.07 -40.78 -6.11
CA ASN A 26 -18.14 -41.85 -5.73
C ASN A 26 -17.15 -41.40 -4.66
N ALA A 27 -16.66 -40.16 -4.73
CA ALA A 27 -15.73 -39.62 -3.74
C ALA A 27 -16.37 -39.41 -2.36
N ARG A 28 -17.67 -39.04 -2.34
CA ARG A 28 -18.40 -38.69 -1.11
C ARG A 28 -19.27 -39.83 -0.57
N GLY A 29 -19.51 -40.87 -1.36
CA GLY A 29 -20.38 -42.00 -0.99
C GLY A 29 -21.86 -41.63 -0.80
N ALA A 30 -22.31 -40.53 -1.41
CA ALA A 30 -23.63 -39.94 -1.20
C ALA A 30 -24.57 -40.13 -2.39
N LYS A 31 -25.88 -39.97 -2.15
CA LYS A 31 -26.87 -40.00 -3.24
C LYS A 31 -26.72 -38.77 -4.13
N MET A 32 -27.20 -38.89 -5.37
CA MET A 32 -27.06 -37.83 -6.38
C MET A 32 -27.67 -36.49 -5.92
N ASN A 33 -28.84 -36.52 -5.27
CA ASN A 33 -29.49 -35.31 -4.77
C ASN A 33 -28.67 -34.61 -3.67
N GLU A 34 -28.15 -35.37 -2.70
CA GLU A 34 -27.32 -34.86 -1.60
C GLU A 34 -26.01 -34.28 -2.14
N THR A 35 -25.41 -34.94 -3.14
CA THR A 35 -24.18 -34.48 -3.80
C THR A 35 -24.41 -33.15 -4.54
N ILE A 36 -25.55 -33.00 -5.23
CA ILE A 36 -25.92 -31.77 -5.92
C ILE A 36 -26.13 -30.62 -4.92
N GLU A 37 -26.85 -30.86 -3.82
CA GLU A 37 -27.08 -29.84 -2.80
C GLU A 37 -25.78 -29.36 -2.16
N GLN A 38 -24.84 -30.28 -1.89
CA GLN A 38 -23.52 -29.93 -1.37
C GLN A 38 -22.68 -29.13 -2.36
N ILE A 39 -22.67 -29.52 -3.65
CA ILE A 39 -21.96 -28.76 -4.69
C ILE A 39 -22.52 -27.33 -4.79
N PHE A 40 -23.84 -27.15 -4.67
CA PHE A 40 -24.44 -25.82 -4.65
C PHE A 40 -24.05 -25.01 -3.40
N ALA A 41 -24.02 -25.65 -2.22
CA ALA A 41 -23.56 -24.99 -1.00
C ALA A 41 -22.08 -24.59 -1.08
N GLU A 42 -21.22 -25.44 -1.62
CA GLU A 42 -19.80 -25.16 -1.85
C GLU A 42 -19.60 -24.04 -2.86
N HIS A 43 -20.33 -24.04 -3.97
CA HIS A 43 -20.27 -22.98 -4.97
C HIS A 43 -20.72 -21.63 -4.40
N ASP A 44 -21.78 -21.62 -3.59
CA ASP A 44 -22.24 -20.42 -2.88
C ASP A 44 -21.19 -19.92 -1.88
N ALA A 45 -20.54 -20.83 -1.14
CA ALA A 45 -19.43 -20.49 -0.24
C ALA A 45 -18.21 -19.94 -1.00
N MET A 46 -17.82 -20.56 -2.12
CA MET A 46 -16.73 -20.09 -2.98
C MET A 46 -17.03 -18.72 -3.57
N ARG A 47 -18.27 -18.46 -4.01
CA ARG A 47 -18.66 -17.12 -4.49
C ARG A 47 -18.54 -16.06 -3.40
N ARG A 48 -18.95 -16.36 -2.17
CA ARG A 48 -18.77 -15.44 -1.04
C ARG A 48 -17.30 -15.17 -0.78
N GLN A 49 -16.47 -16.22 -0.77
CA GLN A 49 -15.03 -16.08 -0.57
C GLN A 49 -14.36 -15.23 -1.65
N ILE A 50 -14.74 -15.38 -2.91
CA ILE A 50 -14.24 -14.52 -4.01
C ILE A 50 -14.66 -13.06 -3.79
N ALA A 51 -15.93 -12.82 -3.45
CA ALA A 51 -16.42 -11.47 -3.17
C ALA A 51 -15.69 -10.81 -1.98
N ASP A 52 -15.40 -11.59 -0.94
CA ASP A 52 -14.63 -11.13 0.21
C ASP A 52 -13.17 -10.82 -0.16
N GLN A 53 -12.56 -11.62 -1.04
CA GLN A 53 -11.22 -11.37 -1.56
C GLN A 53 -11.16 -10.09 -2.40
N ASP A 54 -12.13 -9.87 -3.29
CA ASP A 54 -12.22 -8.64 -4.09
C ASP A 54 -12.40 -7.42 -3.18
N ALA A 55 -13.25 -7.52 -2.16
CA ALA A 55 -13.43 -6.46 -1.17
C ALA A 55 -12.15 -6.18 -0.36
N LEU A 56 -11.35 -7.21 -0.07
CA LEU A 56 -10.07 -7.06 0.61
C LEU A 56 -9.03 -6.38 -0.29
N VAL A 57 -8.95 -6.76 -1.57
CA VAL A 57 -8.08 -6.13 -2.56
C VAL A 57 -8.40 -4.64 -2.71
N GLU A 58 -9.68 -4.29 -2.81
CA GLU A 58 -10.12 -2.89 -2.90
C GLU A 58 -9.75 -2.07 -1.66
N LYS A 59 -9.93 -2.64 -0.47
CA LYS A 59 -9.52 -1.99 0.79
C LYS A 59 -8.01 -1.76 0.85
N ILE A 60 -7.23 -2.76 0.44
CA ILE A 60 -5.77 -2.67 0.39
C ILE A 60 -5.36 -1.56 -0.59
N PHE A 61 -5.92 -1.58 -1.81
CA PHE A 61 -5.65 -0.58 -2.83
C PHE A 61 -5.97 0.84 -2.35
N HIS A 62 -7.14 1.05 -1.74
CA HIS A 62 -7.52 2.35 -1.18
C HIS A 62 -6.54 2.84 -0.10
N ARG A 63 -6.09 1.96 0.79
CA ARG A 63 -5.11 2.31 1.82
C ARG A 63 -3.76 2.72 1.21
N PHE A 64 -3.28 1.98 0.21
CA PHE A 64 -2.04 2.31 -0.49
C PHE A 64 -2.16 3.62 -1.26
N LYS A 65 -3.27 3.82 -1.99
CA LYS A 65 -3.54 5.03 -2.75
C LYS A 65 -3.50 6.28 -1.87
N ASN A 66 -4.20 6.28 -0.74
CA ASN A 66 -4.20 7.43 0.18
C ASN A 66 -2.80 7.76 0.69
N THR A 67 -2.00 6.74 0.99
CA THR A 67 -0.61 6.93 1.46
C THR A 67 0.28 7.47 0.34
N LEU A 68 0.16 6.91 -0.86
CA LEU A 68 0.92 7.31 -2.04
C LEU A 68 0.58 8.73 -2.49
N ASP A 69 -0.69 9.12 -2.43
CA ASP A 69 -1.15 10.46 -2.76
C ASP A 69 -0.54 11.51 -1.82
N VAL A 70 -0.49 11.22 -0.51
CA VAL A 70 0.19 12.11 0.45
C VAL A 70 1.68 12.26 0.13
N ILE A 71 2.36 11.15 -0.20
CA ILE A 71 3.78 11.19 -0.59
C ILE A 71 3.95 12.02 -1.85
N ARG A 72 3.14 11.77 -2.88
CA ARG A 72 3.17 12.48 -4.18
C ARG A 72 2.96 13.99 -4.01
N VAL A 73 2.00 14.39 -3.19
CA VAL A 73 1.76 15.81 -2.91
C VAL A 73 2.98 16.44 -2.22
N ARG A 74 3.54 15.77 -1.21
CA ARG A 74 4.72 16.28 -0.48
C ARG A 74 5.97 16.35 -1.35
N THR A 75 6.23 15.35 -2.19
CA THR A 75 7.37 15.38 -3.12
C THR A 75 7.20 16.47 -4.17
N GLY A 76 5.97 16.72 -4.65
CA GLY A 76 5.69 17.85 -5.53
C GLY A 76 5.98 19.21 -4.88
N TYR A 77 5.64 19.40 -3.60
CA TYR A 77 6.02 20.61 -2.87
C TYR A 77 7.53 20.74 -2.67
N ALA A 78 8.23 19.64 -2.40
CA ALA A 78 9.68 19.64 -2.26
C ALA A 78 10.38 20.04 -3.57
N ASP A 79 9.94 19.50 -4.70
CA ASP A 79 10.47 19.84 -6.03
C ASP A 79 10.20 21.32 -6.38
N LYS A 80 8.96 21.78 -6.17
CA LYS A 80 8.61 23.20 -6.35
C LYS A 80 9.49 24.12 -5.48
N ASN A 81 9.71 23.76 -4.22
CA ASN A 81 10.56 24.55 -3.32
C ASN A 81 12.04 24.51 -3.72
N ALA A 82 12.53 23.39 -4.26
CA ALA A 82 13.88 23.28 -4.77
C ALA A 82 14.08 24.18 -6.01
N GLN A 83 13.12 24.18 -6.94
CA GLN A 83 13.14 25.07 -8.11
C GLN A 83 13.09 26.55 -7.71
N ILE A 84 12.20 26.93 -6.78
CA ILE A 84 12.15 28.30 -6.26
C ILE A 84 13.48 28.71 -5.62
N ASN A 85 14.10 27.83 -4.83
CA ASN A 85 15.41 28.12 -4.24
C ASN A 85 16.50 28.28 -5.30
N LEU A 86 16.53 27.41 -6.33
CA LEU A 86 17.49 27.53 -7.43
C LEU A 86 17.34 28.87 -8.17
N GLU A 87 16.12 29.27 -8.48
CA GLU A 87 15.86 30.57 -9.12
C GLU A 87 16.24 31.75 -8.23
N LEU A 88 16.00 31.65 -6.91
CA LEU A 88 16.42 32.67 -5.95
C LEU A 88 17.94 32.80 -5.91
N TRP A 89 18.68 31.68 -5.87
CA TRP A 89 20.14 31.67 -5.92
C TRP A 89 20.66 32.22 -7.24
N ASN A 90 20.06 31.85 -8.37
CA ASN A 90 20.41 32.39 -9.67
C ASN A 90 20.24 33.92 -9.71
N ALA A 91 19.08 34.43 -9.26
CA ALA A 91 18.82 35.85 -9.17
C ALA A 91 19.79 36.58 -8.24
N PHE A 92 20.12 35.97 -7.09
CA PHE A 92 21.09 36.50 -6.14
C PHE A 92 22.49 36.61 -6.76
N PHE A 93 22.96 35.56 -7.46
CA PHE A 93 24.27 35.56 -8.11
C PHE A 93 24.34 36.49 -9.33
N MET A 94 23.24 36.68 -10.06
CA MET A 94 23.16 37.66 -11.14
C MET A 94 23.21 39.11 -10.60
N GLY A 95 22.56 39.37 -9.46
CA GLY A 95 22.54 40.69 -8.82
C GLY A 95 23.79 41.01 -7.98
N ASN A 96 24.56 39.99 -7.59
CA ASN A 96 25.78 40.11 -6.80
C ASN A 96 26.91 39.34 -7.50
N PRO A 97 27.58 39.95 -8.50
CA PRO A 97 28.65 39.27 -9.22
C PRO A 97 29.76 38.89 -8.23
N LEU A 98 29.97 37.59 -8.08
CA LEU A 98 31.01 37.04 -7.20
C LEU A 98 32.38 37.36 -7.81
N GLY A 99 33.16 38.22 -7.15
CA GLY A 99 34.51 38.59 -7.60
C GLY A 99 35.53 37.45 -7.61
N ALA A 100 35.23 36.33 -6.94
CA ALA A 100 35.99 35.08 -7.02
C ALA A 100 35.10 33.89 -6.65
N THR A 101 35.07 32.87 -7.50
CA THR A 101 34.50 31.56 -7.16
C THR A 101 35.54 30.75 -6.41
N VAL A 102 35.34 30.54 -5.12
CA VAL A 102 36.20 29.68 -4.29
C VAL A 102 35.44 28.40 -3.97
N LEU A 103 36.14 27.27 -4.10
CA LEU A 103 35.65 25.95 -3.74
C LEU A 103 35.28 25.91 -2.24
N THR A 104 34.09 25.38 -1.92
CA THR A 104 33.53 25.34 -0.55
C THR A 104 34.35 24.51 0.43
N ASN A 105 35.24 23.66 -0.06
CA ASN A 105 36.24 22.92 0.71
C ASN A 105 37.41 23.78 1.19
N SER A 106 37.56 25.01 0.70
CA SER A 106 38.67 25.92 1.03
C SER A 106 38.23 27.12 1.86
N TYR A 107 37.02 27.64 1.61
CA TYR A 107 36.43 28.75 2.37
C TYR A 107 34.89 28.61 2.34
N VAL A 108 34.26 28.59 3.51
CA VAL A 108 32.80 28.60 3.63
C VAL A 108 32.37 30.02 3.99
N ALA A 109 31.45 30.60 3.23
CA ALA A 109 30.90 31.90 3.57
C ALA A 109 30.15 31.80 4.91
N GLU A 110 30.35 32.77 5.80
CA GLU A 110 29.78 32.74 7.15
C GLU A 110 28.25 32.50 7.19
N PRO A 111 27.43 33.08 6.28
CA PRO A 111 26.01 32.75 6.20
C PRO A 111 25.71 31.27 5.91
N VAL A 112 26.54 30.61 5.11
CA VAL A 112 26.40 29.18 4.78
C VAL A 112 26.77 28.32 5.99
N ARG A 113 27.83 28.70 6.73
CA ARG A 113 28.21 28.03 7.98
C ARG A 113 27.07 28.10 9.00
N LEU A 114 26.51 29.29 9.22
CA LEU A 114 25.38 29.50 10.14
C LEU A 114 24.12 28.73 9.71
N ALA A 115 23.83 28.67 8.41
CA ALA A 115 22.72 27.88 7.90
C ALA A 115 22.93 26.37 8.11
N GLN A 116 24.14 25.86 7.87
CA GLN A 116 24.48 24.46 8.11
C GLN A 116 24.39 24.07 9.59
N GLU A 117 24.89 24.93 10.49
CA GLU A 117 24.79 24.72 11.94
C GLU A 117 23.32 24.67 12.39
N LYS A 118 22.51 25.62 11.91
CA LYS A 118 21.06 25.63 12.20
C LYS A 118 20.37 24.35 11.74
N VAL A 119 20.57 23.95 10.47
CA VAL A 119 19.95 22.74 9.91
C VAL A 119 20.40 21.48 10.66
N THR A 120 21.68 21.40 11.02
CA THR A 120 22.22 20.26 11.79
C THR A 120 21.57 20.19 13.17
N ASN A 121 21.43 21.32 13.85
CA ASN A 121 20.77 21.40 15.17
C ASN A 121 19.28 21.05 15.07
N ASP A 122 18.57 21.54 14.06
CA ASP A 122 17.15 21.24 13.84
C ASP A 122 16.94 19.73 13.59
N ILE A 123 17.81 19.09 12.81
CA ILE A 123 17.79 17.64 12.57
C ILE A 123 18.05 16.86 13.86
N ALA A 124 19.04 17.28 14.67
CA ALA A 124 19.36 16.64 15.94
C ALA A 124 18.17 16.73 16.92
N GLN A 125 17.56 17.92 17.05
CA GLN A 125 16.37 18.11 17.88
C GLN A 125 15.19 17.26 17.40
N PHE A 126 14.99 17.16 16.08
CA PHE A 126 13.91 16.33 15.52
C PHE A 126 14.11 14.84 15.83
N LYS A 127 15.35 14.33 15.70
CA LYS A 127 15.70 12.95 16.07
C LYS A 127 15.45 12.70 17.55
N GLN A 128 15.90 13.60 18.41
CA GLN A 128 15.72 13.51 19.85
C GLN A 128 14.23 13.48 20.24
N ARG A 129 13.40 14.39 19.71
CA ARG A 129 11.94 14.40 19.97
C ARG A 129 11.26 13.11 19.50
N ARG A 130 11.69 12.56 18.35
CA ARG A 130 11.16 11.32 17.82
C ARG A 130 11.51 10.13 18.72
N ASP A 131 12.73 10.08 19.22
CA ASP A 131 13.20 9.02 20.10
C ASP A 131 12.54 9.12 21.49
N GLU A 132 12.32 10.34 22.01
CA GLU A 132 11.53 10.59 23.22
C GLU A 132 10.07 10.15 23.08
N GLN A 133 9.42 10.43 21.95
CA GLN A 133 8.07 9.97 21.68
C GLN A 133 7.97 8.44 21.60
N ARG A 134 8.97 7.80 20.99
CA ARG A 134 9.05 6.34 20.90
C ARG A 134 9.27 5.69 22.27
N ASN A 135 10.11 6.29 23.11
CA ASN A 135 10.32 5.83 24.49
C ASN A 135 9.07 6.02 25.37
N LYS A 136 8.32 7.10 25.19
CA LYS A 136 7.04 7.32 25.90
C LYS A 136 5.96 6.31 25.52
N GLN A 137 5.96 5.82 24.28
CA GLN A 137 5.04 4.76 23.83
C GLN A 137 5.48 3.36 24.25
N ALA A 138 6.76 3.16 24.59
CA ALA A 138 7.33 1.88 25.01
C ALA A 138 7.39 1.71 26.54
N ALA A 139 7.08 2.74 27.34
CA ALA A 139 6.98 2.62 28.78
C ALA A 139 5.68 1.88 29.15
N PRO A 140 5.74 0.72 29.86
CA PRO A 140 4.53 0.04 30.31
C PRO A 140 3.81 0.94 31.31
N SER A 141 2.49 1.04 31.17
CA SER A 141 1.60 1.62 32.17
C SER A 141 1.94 0.99 33.51
N GLY A 142 2.53 1.76 34.43
CA GLY A 142 2.80 1.29 35.78
C GLY A 142 1.48 0.95 36.46
N ASP A 143 1.31 -0.32 36.80
CA ASP A 143 0.29 -0.80 37.73
C ASP A 143 0.43 -0.03 39.06
N ASN A 144 -0.67 0.60 39.48
CA ASN A 144 -0.97 0.97 40.86
C ASN A 144 -2.44 0.67 41.12
#